data_AF-A0A1G2UXZ8-F1
#
_entry.id   AF-A0A1G2UXZ8-F1
#
_cell.length_a   1.000
_cell.length_b   1.000
_cell.length_c   1.000
_cell.angle_alpha   90.00
_cell.angle_beta   90.00
_cell.angle_gamma   90.00
#
_symmetry.space_group_name_H-M   'P 1'
#
loop_
_entity.id
_entity.type
_entity.pdbx_description
1 polymer ?
#
loop_
_entity_poly.entity_id
_entity_poly.type
_entity_poly.pdbx_seq_one_letter_code
_entity_poly.pdbx_strand_id
1 'polypeptide(L)'
;MDNETLVSSIAGILGHYHLPQIRTVLGVPESEEENVKWKDELEKATTVDECIEVYNNEESEKGEIEALEKALTLANTVDEYGLIYDSSHSEAIRKKAVEKIEALLASQLETATTMNECFDISKSSHGGLREGALEKALTLAKTVEECRRVIRQSCPTAIREKAVERIETILSSKLEVATTVEECLGIMNNTGSPELRQKTQMKIDTIMTPKIDSVTTVRECLNILGKCCSEQLRKRNFERAFALATTVKDWALVFRLTKNHSPEADMCIRTIAEILQKEQ
;
A
#
# COMPACT_ATOMS: atom_id res chain seq x y z
N MET A 1 -39.68 41.97 38.78
CA MET A 1 -39.17 40.71 38.20
C MET A 1 -37.66 40.82 38.27
N ASP A 2 -36.99 39.95 39.01
CA ASP A 2 -35.54 39.99 39.10
C ASP A 2 -34.90 39.62 37.74
N ASN A 3 -33.64 40.01 37.57
CA ASN A 3 -32.91 39.83 36.32
C ASN A 3 -32.78 38.36 35.91
N GLU A 4 -32.75 37.41 36.86
CA GLU A 4 -32.70 35.98 36.58
C GLU A 4 -34.03 35.44 36.05
N THR A 5 -35.14 35.89 36.64
CA THR A 5 -36.48 35.56 36.16
C THR A 5 -36.71 36.10 34.74
N LEU A 6 -36.12 37.26 34.41
CA LEU A 6 -36.16 37.84 33.07
C LEU A 6 -35.31 37.04 32.06
N VAL A 7 -34.08 36.67 32.42
CA VAL A 7 -33.21 35.80 31.60
C VAL A 7 -33.88 34.45 31.34
N SER A 8 -34.39 33.79 32.39
CA SER A 8 -35.07 32.49 32.29
C SER A 8 -36.33 32.55 31.42
N SER A 9 -37.11 33.63 31.51
CA SER A 9 -38.30 33.82 30.68
C SER A 9 -37.96 34.03 29.21
N ILE A 10 -36.91 34.81 28.91
CA ILE A 10 -36.47 35.05 27.53
C ILE A 10 -35.84 33.79 26.93
N ALA A 11 -35.05 33.07 27.72
CA ALA A 11 -34.48 31.77 27.36
C ALA A 11 -35.55 30.71 27.09
N GLY A 12 -36.62 30.68 27.90
CA GLY A 12 -37.75 29.78 27.68
C GLY A 12 -38.51 30.04 26.37
N ILE A 13 -38.38 31.25 25.80
CA ILE A 13 -39.01 31.65 24.52
C ILE A 13 -38.06 31.42 23.34
N LEU A 14 -36.79 31.81 23.47
CA LEU A 14 -35.79 31.78 22.39
C LEU A 14 -35.03 30.46 22.31
N GLY A 15 -35.09 29.65 23.38
CA GLY A 15 -34.29 28.45 23.59
C GLY A 15 -33.08 28.72 24.47
N HIS A 16 -32.79 27.77 25.37
CA HIS A 16 -31.72 27.91 26.36
C HIS A 16 -30.32 28.07 25.74
N TYR A 17 -30.10 27.57 24.52
CA TYR A 17 -28.86 27.74 23.75
C TYR A 17 -28.50 29.20 23.39
N HIS A 18 -29.40 30.17 23.64
CA HIS A 18 -29.10 31.60 23.52
C HIS A 18 -28.83 32.30 24.88
N LEU A 19 -28.78 31.57 25.99
CA LEU A 19 -28.57 32.12 27.34
C LEU A 19 -27.39 33.10 27.41
N PRO A 20 -26.19 32.78 26.86
CA PRO A 20 -25.04 33.67 26.98
C PRO A 20 -25.27 35.02 26.27
N GLN A 21 -25.92 34.98 25.10
CA GLN A 21 -26.27 36.17 24.34
C GLN A 21 -27.36 36.98 25.04
N ILE A 22 -28.36 36.30 25.61
CA ILE A 22 -29.45 36.91 26.40
C ILE A 22 -28.88 37.60 27.64
N ARG A 23 -28.04 36.93 28.43
CA ARG A 23 -27.37 37.48 29.62
C ARG A 23 -26.50 38.69 29.27
N THR A 24 -25.71 38.59 28.20
CA THR A 24 -24.86 39.69 27.70
C THR A 24 -25.68 40.92 27.31
N VAL A 25 -26.75 40.74 26.54
CA VAL A 25 -27.64 41.85 26.12
C VAL A 25 -28.34 42.49 27.33
N LEU A 26 -28.68 41.70 28.33
CA LEU A 26 -29.36 42.18 29.54
C LEU A 26 -28.40 42.73 30.61
N GLY A 27 -27.08 42.68 30.38
CA GLY A 27 -26.07 43.11 31.35
C GLY A 27 -26.12 42.30 32.66
N VAL A 28 -26.63 41.07 32.59
CA VAL A 28 -26.73 40.16 33.73
C VAL A 28 -25.47 39.30 33.71
N PRO A 29 -24.55 39.42 34.69
CA PRO A 29 -23.41 38.53 34.77
C PRO A 29 -23.89 37.08 34.90
N GLU A 30 -23.09 36.13 34.42
CA GLU A 30 -23.32 34.71 34.70
C GLU A 30 -23.47 34.51 36.21
N SER A 31 -24.42 33.65 36.60
CA SER A 31 -24.64 33.35 38.01
C SER A 31 -23.42 32.65 38.61
N GLU A 32 -23.04 33.00 39.84
CA GLU A 32 -21.92 32.33 40.53
C GLU A 32 -22.15 30.82 40.68
N GLU A 33 -23.40 30.37 40.82
CA GLU A 33 -23.76 28.95 40.93
C GLU A 33 -23.49 28.15 39.64
N GLU A 34 -23.81 28.69 38.46
CA GLU A 34 -23.47 28.04 37.17
C GLU A 34 -21.95 27.97 36.98
N ASN A 35 -21.21 29.03 37.35
CA ASN A 35 -19.75 29.10 37.22
C ASN A 35 -18.98 28.15 38.18
N VAL A 36 -19.63 27.67 39.25
CA VAL A 36 -19.06 26.72 40.22
C VAL A 36 -19.35 25.27 39.82
N LYS A 37 -20.52 24.99 39.25
CA LYS A 37 -20.97 23.62 38.99
C LYS A 37 -20.12 22.89 37.94
N TRP A 38 -19.87 23.50 36.79
CA TRP A 38 -19.06 22.87 35.74
C TRP A 38 -17.61 22.70 36.16
N LYS A 39 -17.08 23.59 37.01
CA LYS A 39 -15.72 23.46 37.56
C LYS A 39 -15.60 22.26 38.49
N ASP A 40 -16.59 22.04 39.36
CA ASP A 40 -16.62 20.87 40.24
C ASP A 40 -16.74 19.56 39.43
N GLU A 41 -17.54 19.56 38.36
CA GLU A 41 -17.67 18.43 37.44
C GLU A 41 -16.37 18.19 36.67
N LEU A 42 -15.76 19.26 36.16
CA LEU A 42 -14.47 19.19 35.47
C LEU A 42 -13.38 18.70 36.40
N GLU A 43 -13.31 19.15 37.66
CA GLU A 43 -12.31 18.71 38.63
C GLU A 43 -12.41 17.20 38.90
N LYS A 44 -13.63 16.66 38.97
CA LYS A 44 -13.90 15.23 39.18
C LYS A 44 -13.65 14.37 37.94
N ALA A 45 -13.68 14.94 36.74
CA ALA A 45 -13.42 14.19 35.50
C ALA A 45 -12.02 13.57 35.52
N THR A 46 -11.93 12.27 35.28
CA THR A 46 -10.69 11.49 35.27
C THR A 46 -10.38 10.87 33.91
N THR A 47 -11.31 10.96 32.97
CA THR A 47 -11.20 10.44 31.61
C THR A 47 -11.42 11.52 30.56
N VAL A 48 -10.96 11.25 29.33
CA VAL A 48 -11.19 12.14 28.18
C VAL A 48 -12.69 12.30 27.93
N ASP A 49 -13.45 11.21 27.93
CA ASP A 49 -14.89 11.24 27.68
C ASP A 49 -15.65 12.10 28.70
N GLU A 50 -15.31 12.00 29.99
CA GLU A 50 -15.90 12.86 31.04
C GLU A 50 -15.57 14.34 30.81
N CYS A 51 -14.35 14.68 30.38
CA CYS A 51 -14.02 16.05 30.02
C CYS A 51 -14.77 16.53 28.77
N ILE A 52 -15.00 15.66 27.79
CA ILE A 52 -15.79 15.96 26.59
C ILE A 52 -17.28 16.14 26.94
N GLU A 53 -17.80 15.38 27.91
CA GLU A 53 -19.16 15.57 28.41
C GLU A 53 -19.31 16.94 29.08
N VAL A 54 -18.34 17.36 29.90
CA VAL A 54 -18.32 18.71 30.47
C VAL A 54 -18.24 19.76 29.37
N TYR A 55 -17.37 19.59 28.37
CA TYR A 55 -17.27 20.47 27.21
C TYR A 55 -18.62 20.64 26.48
N ASN A 56 -19.32 19.54 26.20
CA ASN A 56 -20.58 19.57 25.45
C ASN A 56 -21.74 20.20 26.23
N ASN A 57 -21.66 20.20 27.56
CA ASN A 57 -22.68 20.77 28.45
C ASN A 57 -22.36 22.21 28.87
N GLU A 58 -21.17 22.72 28.55
CA GLU A 58 -20.72 24.06 28.91
C GLU A 58 -21.05 25.06 27.80
N GLU A 59 -21.55 26.25 28.18
CA GLU A 59 -21.96 27.30 27.23
C GLU A 59 -20.97 28.48 27.17
N SER A 60 -19.99 28.52 28.08
CA SER A 60 -18.93 29.54 28.10
C SER A 60 -17.68 29.08 27.34
N GLU A 61 -17.16 29.95 26.47
CA GLU A 61 -15.91 29.71 25.73
C GLU A 61 -14.73 29.38 26.66
N LYS A 62 -14.73 29.96 27.87
CA LYS A 62 -13.70 29.70 28.87
C LYS A 62 -13.78 28.29 29.43
N GLY A 63 -14.97 27.84 29.84
CA GLY A 63 -15.15 26.50 30.40
C GLY A 63 -14.94 25.41 29.34
N GLU A 64 -15.37 25.67 28.10
CA GLU A 64 -15.08 24.82 26.94
C GLU A 64 -13.56 24.59 26.76
N ILE A 65 -12.78 25.67 26.77
CA ILE A 65 -11.32 25.60 26.63
C ILE A 65 -10.70 24.86 27.82
N GLU A 66 -11.09 25.18 29.06
CA GLU A 66 -10.54 24.51 30.25
C GLU A 66 -10.84 23.01 30.27
N ALA A 67 -12.03 22.60 29.83
CA ALA A 67 -12.42 21.19 29.72
C ALA A 67 -11.54 20.43 28.70
N LEU A 68 -11.34 21.01 27.51
CA LEU A 68 -10.49 20.43 26.48
C LEU A 68 -9.00 20.46 26.86
N GLU A 69 -8.54 21.47 27.59
CA GLU A 69 -7.18 21.47 28.14
C GLU A 69 -6.97 20.35 29.16
N LYS A 70 -7.95 20.09 30.03
CA LYS A 70 -7.88 18.92 30.92
C LYS A 70 -7.89 17.62 30.12
N ALA A 71 -8.78 17.48 29.14
CA ALA A 71 -8.81 16.32 28.25
C ALA A 71 -7.45 16.05 27.58
N LEU A 72 -6.76 17.09 27.08
CA LEU A 72 -5.41 16.98 26.52
C LEU A 72 -4.37 16.46 27.52
N THR A 73 -4.53 16.73 28.81
CA THR A 73 -3.62 16.22 29.85
C THR A 73 -3.88 14.75 30.20
N LEU A 74 -5.14 14.30 30.07
CA LEU A 74 -5.56 12.93 30.37
C LEU A 74 -5.36 11.97 29.20
N ALA A 75 -5.53 12.45 27.96
CA ALA A 75 -5.36 11.66 26.75
C ALA A 75 -3.94 11.09 26.63
N ASN A 76 -3.85 9.84 26.19
CA ASN A 76 -2.60 9.11 26.00
C ASN A 76 -2.54 8.31 24.68
N THR A 77 -3.64 8.27 23.92
CA THR A 77 -3.73 7.59 22.63
C THR A 77 -3.99 8.56 21.48
N VAL A 78 -3.67 8.12 20.26
CA VAL A 78 -3.96 8.86 19.03
C VAL A 78 -5.47 9.11 18.87
N ASP A 79 -6.29 8.10 19.20
CA ASP A 79 -7.75 8.19 19.08
C ASP A 79 -8.34 9.22 20.06
N GLU A 80 -7.89 9.24 21.31
CA GLU A 80 -8.31 10.24 22.31
C GLU A 80 -7.94 11.67 21.88
N TYR A 81 -6.71 11.88 21.38
CA TYR A 81 -6.34 13.19 20.85
C TYR A 81 -7.12 13.55 19.58
N GLY A 82 -7.49 12.56 18.76
CA GLY A 82 -8.37 12.73 17.61
C GLY A 82 -9.76 13.21 18.03
N LEU A 83 -10.35 12.59 19.06
CA LEU A 83 -11.63 13.02 19.63
C LEU A 83 -11.59 14.47 20.12
N ILE A 84 -10.52 14.87 20.80
CA ILE A 84 -10.32 16.25 21.26
C ILE A 84 -10.20 17.22 20.07
N TYR A 85 -9.47 16.83 19.02
CA TYR A 85 -9.33 17.62 17.81
C TYR A 85 -10.69 17.84 17.11
N ASP A 86 -11.45 16.77 16.92
CA ASP A 86 -12.74 16.79 16.22
C ASP A 86 -13.82 17.55 17.00
N SER A 87 -13.75 17.48 18.34
CA SER A 87 -14.70 18.20 19.21
C SER A 87 -14.40 19.70 19.31
N SER A 88 -13.16 20.12 19.08
CA SER A 88 -12.72 21.49 19.34
C SER A 88 -12.96 22.45 18.17
N HIS A 89 -13.60 23.57 18.46
CA HIS A 89 -13.65 24.74 17.57
C HIS A 89 -12.42 25.66 17.69
N SER A 90 -11.65 25.52 18.78
CA SER A 90 -10.44 26.29 19.03
C SER A 90 -9.25 25.77 18.22
N GLU A 91 -8.67 26.65 17.40
CA GLU A 91 -7.47 26.34 16.61
C GLU A 91 -6.25 26.03 17.49
N ALA A 92 -6.15 26.69 18.65
CA ALA A 92 -5.05 26.46 19.58
C ALA A 92 -5.11 25.04 20.20
N ILE A 93 -6.31 24.60 20.58
CA ILE A 93 -6.52 23.24 21.11
C ILE A 93 -6.29 22.20 20.02
N ARG A 94 -6.83 22.41 18.82
CA ARG A 94 -6.61 21.52 17.67
C ARG A 94 -5.13 21.38 17.35
N LYS A 95 -4.39 22.49 17.35
CA LYS A 95 -2.93 22.46 17.15
C LYS A 95 -2.22 21.65 18.23
N LYS A 96 -2.53 21.86 19.52
CA LYS A 96 -1.96 21.07 20.63
C LYS A 96 -2.27 19.57 20.48
N ALA A 97 -3.50 19.21 20.10
CA ALA A 97 -3.88 17.82 19.87
C ALA A 97 -3.07 17.18 18.74
N VAL A 98 -2.90 17.88 17.61
CA VAL A 98 -2.08 17.42 16.49
C VAL A 98 -0.62 17.23 16.91
N GLU A 99 -0.03 18.19 17.63
CA GLU A 99 1.36 18.08 18.13
C GLU A 99 1.54 16.85 19.03
N LYS A 100 0.53 16.51 19.86
CA LYS A 100 0.54 15.31 20.69
C LYS A 100 0.41 14.03 19.88
N ILE A 101 -0.47 13.99 18.88
CA ILE A 101 -0.61 12.87 17.95
C ILE A 101 0.71 12.63 17.21
N GLU A 102 1.32 13.68 16.65
CA GLU A 102 2.58 13.57 15.92
C GLU A 102 3.71 13.05 16.82
N ALA A 103 3.79 13.52 18.07
CA ALA A 103 4.79 13.04 19.03
C ALA A 103 4.61 11.55 19.38
N LEU A 104 3.37 11.10 19.60
CA LEU A 104 3.07 9.69 19.85
C LEU A 104 3.42 8.82 18.65
N LEU A 105 2.97 9.21 17.46
CA LEU A 105 3.23 8.48 16.22
C LEU A 105 4.73 8.43 15.89
N ALA A 106 5.48 9.49 16.17
CA ALA A 106 6.93 9.50 16.03
C ALA A 106 7.60 8.48 16.98
N SER A 107 7.21 8.44 18.26
CA SER A 107 7.74 7.46 19.21
C SER A 107 7.37 6.01 18.84
N GLN A 108 6.14 5.79 18.36
CA GLN A 108 5.71 4.50 17.82
C GLN A 108 6.53 4.12 16.58
N LEU A 109 6.82 5.08 15.69
CA LEU A 109 7.62 4.83 14.51
C LEU A 109 9.04 4.41 14.86
N GLU A 110 9.66 4.98 15.90
CA GLU A 110 10.99 4.58 16.35
C GLU A 110 11.04 3.11 16.77
N THR A 111 10.01 2.65 17.49
CA THR A 111 9.93 1.29 18.04
C THR A 111 9.27 0.28 17.09
N ALA A 112 8.63 0.71 16.00
CA ALA A 112 8.01 -0.15 15.02
C ALA A 112 9.00 -1.18 14.45
N THR A 113 8.60 -2.45 14.42
CA THR A 113 9.43 -3.57 13.93
C THR A 113 8.82 -4.28 12.72
N THR A 114 7.57 -3.96 12.39
CA THR A 114 6.83 -4.57 11.29
C THR A 114 6.40 -3.53 10.27
N MET A 115 6.18 -4.00 9.03
CA MET A 115 5.66 -3.14 7.97
C MET A 115 4.22 -2.66 8.24
N ASN A 116 3.39 -3.47 8.90
CA ASN A 116 2.01 -3.10 9.17
C ASN A 116 1.95 -1.94 10.18
N GLU A 117 2.74 -1.99 11.27
CA GLU A 117 2.86 -0.86 12.20
C GLU A 117 3.27 0.42 11.47
N CYS A 118 4.25 0.34 10.56
CA CYS A 118 4.67 1.49 9.77
C CYS A 118 3.55 1.99 8.82
N PHE A 119 2.74 1.11 8.26
CA PHE A 119 1.61 1.49 7.40
C PHE A 119 0.46 2.12 8.19
N ASP A 120 0.18 1.62 9.39
CA ASP A 120 -0.84 2.19 10.27
C ASP A 120 -0.42 3.61 10.69
N ILE A 121 0.84 3.80 11.08
CA ILE A 121 1.41 5.13 11.35
C ILE A 121 1.34 6.03 10.11
N SER A 122 1.71 5.52 8.93
CA SER A 122 1.65 6.27 7.67
C SER A 122 0.23 6.75 7.31
N LYS A 123 -0.79 5.96 7.65
CA LYS A 123 -2.20 6.32 7.46
C LYS A 123 -2.67 7.43 8.41
N SER A 124 -2.16 7.42 9.63
CA SER A 124 -2.53 8.36 10.69
C SER A 124 -1.64 9.59 10.77
N SER A 125 -0.67 9.74 9.87
CA SER A 125 0.29 10.84 9.86
C SER A 125 0.35 11.57 8.51
N HIS A 126 1.02 12.73 8.52
CA HIS A 126 1.17 13.60 7.36
C HIS A 126 2.63 14.03 7.19
N GLY A 127 2.95 14.61 6.03
CA GLY A 127 4.25 15.20 5.75
C GLY A 127 5.44 14.26 6.03
N GLY A 128 6.47 14.79 6.67
CA GLY A 128 7.72 14.06 6.92
C GLY A 128 7.56 12.81 7.78
N LEU A 129 6.60 12.78 8.72
CA LEU A 129 6.36 11.59 9.54
C LEU A 129 5.78 10.45 8.72
N ARG A 130 4.82 10.76 7.83
CA ARG A 130 4.26 9.81 6.88
C ARG A 130 5.33 9.25 5.95
N GLU A 131 6.20 10.11 5.46
CA GLU A 131 7.31 9.72 4.59
C GLU A 131 8.30 8.81 5.33
N GLY A 132 8.72 9.19 6.55
CA GLY A 132 9.60 8.38 7.39
C GLY A 132 9.02 6.99 7.70
N ALA A 133 7.70 6.91 7.92
CA ALA A 133 7.02 5.64 8.14
C ALA A 133 7.08 4.73 6.89
N LEU A 134 6.86 5.30 5.70
CA LEU A 134 6.97 4.56 4.44
C LEU A 134 8.42 4.14 4.14
N GLU A 135 9.40 5.00 4.45
CA GLU A 135 10.81 4.65 4.32
C GLU A 135 11.18 3.50 5.26
N LYS A 136 10.74 3.51 6.52
CA LYS A 136 10.97 2.41 7.47
C LYS A 136 10.26 1.13 7.03
N ALA A 137 9.04 1.22 6.50
CA ALA A 137 8.36 0.05 5.91
C ALA A 137 9.17 -0.55 4.76
N LEU A 138 9.81 0.28 3.93
CA LEU A 138 10.66 -0.18 2.83
C LEU A 138 11.96 -0.83 3.32
N THR A 139 12.59 -0.35 4.39
CA THR A 139 13.79 -1.00 4.95
C THR A 139 13.47 -2.37 5.55
N LEU A 140 12.26 -2.55 6.08
CA LEU A 140 11.76 -3.81 6.60
C LEU A 140 11.34 -4.80 5.49
N ALA A 141 11.10 -4.33 4.27
CA ALA A 141 10.68 -5.17 3.15
C ALA A 141 11.79 -6.13 2.69
N LYS A 142 11.47 -7.42 2.63
CA LYS A 142 12.40 -8.51 2.25
C LYS A 142 12.01 -9.15 0.93
N THR A 143 10.79 -8.93 0.47
CA THR A 143 10.24 -9.52 -0.75
C THR A 143 9.82 -8.47 -1.77
N VAL A 144 9.68 -8.90 -3.02
CA VAL A 144 9.17 -8.06 -4.11
C VAL A 144 7.76 -7.55 -3.81
N GLU A 145 6.89 -8.41 -3.27
CA GLU A 145 5.50 -8.06 -2.99
C GLU A 145 5.38 -7.04 -1.85
N GLU A 146 6.23 -7.16 -0.83
CA GLU A 146 6.33 -6.16 0.24
C GLU A 146 6.77 -4.80 -0.30
N CYS A 147 7.79 -4.74 -1.16
CA CYS A 147 8.20 -3.49 -1.82
C CYS A 147 7.05 -2.91 -2.67
N ARG A 148 6.31 -3.76 -3.39
CA ARG A 148 5.10 -3.35 -4.14
C ARG A 148 3.97 -2.86 -3.24
N ARG A 149 3.84 -3.37 -2.00
CA ARG A 149 2.89 -2.83 -1.01
C ARG A 149 3.24 -1.40 -0.66
N VAL A 150 4.52 -1.06 -0.47
CA VAL A 150 4.96 0.32 -0.20
C VAL A 150 4.60 1.24 -1.37
N ILE A 151 4.89 0.82 -2.61
CA ILE A 151 4.55 1.61 -3.82
C ILE A 151 3.04 1.90 -3.92
N ARG A 152 2.19 0.95 -3.50
CA ARG A 152 0.72 1.11 -3.49
C ARG A 152 0.20 2.08 -2.43
N GLN A 153 1.01 2.52 -1.47
CA GLN A 153 0.60 3.49 -0.43
C GLN A 153 0.60 4.94 -0.94
N SER A 154 0.60 5.19 -2.25
CA SER A 154 0.71 6.54 -2.81
C SER A 154 1.88 7.33 -2.20
N CYS A 155 3.07 6.70 -2.19
CA CYS A 155 4.29 7.27 -1.65
C CYS A 155 4.90 8.32 -2.60
N PRO A 156 5.74 9.25 -2.10
CA PRO A 156 6.53 10.15 -2.93
C PRO A 156 7.39 9.40 -3.95
N THR A 157 7.74 10.10 -5.04
CA THR A 157 8.54 9.54 -6.14
C THR A 157 9.89 8.99 -5.66
N ALA A 158 10.58 9.69 -4.76
CA ALA A 158 11.85 9.23 -4.20
C ALA A 158 11.74 7.88 -3.46
N ILE A 159 10.69 7.68 -2.67
CA ILE A 159 10.45 6.39 -1.99
C ILE A 159 10.08 5.30 -3.02
N ARG A 160 9.32 5.65 -4.05
CA ARG A 160 8.97 4.72 -5.14
C ARG A 160 10.22 4.25 -5.88
N GLU A 161 11.14 5.15 -6.20
CA GLU A 161 12.41 4.84 -6.87
C GLU A 161 13.27 3.90 -6.01
N LYS A 162 13.46 4.23 -4.72
CA LYS A 162 14.13 3.33 -3.76
C LYS A 162 13.48 1.95 -3.70
N ALA A 163 12.15 1.88 -3.74
CA ALA A 163 11.42 0.62 -3.72
C ALA A 163 11.65 -0.22 -4.99
N VAL A 164 11.72 0.43 -6.16
CA VAL A 164 12.05 -0.23 -7.43
C VAL A 164 13.49 -0.74 -7.41
N GLU A 165 14.46 0.07 -6.97
CA GLU A 165 15.86 -0.35 -6.82
C GLU A 165 16.00 -1.55 -5.86
N ARG A 166 15.24 -1.55 -4.77
CA ARG A 166 15.21 -2.67 -3.82
C ARG A 166 14.65 -3.95 -4.45
N ILE A 167 13.58 -3.84 -5.25
CA ILE A 167 13.03 -4.96 -6.02
C ILE A 167 14.08 -5.53 -6.97
N GLU A 168 14.78 -4.67 -7.71
CA GLU A 168 15.83 -5.09 -8.65
C GLU A 168 16.99 -5.77 -7.94
N THR A 169 17.39 -5.28 -6.77
CA THR A 169 18.40 -5.92 -5.91
C THR A 169 17.95 -7.33 -5.49
N ILE A 170 16.73 -7.46 -4.96
CA ILE A 170 16.18 -8.77 -4.54
C ILE A 170 16.13 -9.75 -5.71
N LEU A 171 15.66 -9.29 -6.88
CA LEU A 171 15.55 -10.12 -8.07
C LEU A 171 16.92 -10.51 -8.64
N SER A 172 17.90 -9.61 -8.60
CA SER A 172 19.28 -9.88 -9.02
C SER A 172 19.93 -10.96 -8.16
N SER A 173 19.82 -10.87 -6.82
CA SER A 173 20.33 -11.91 -5.92
C SER A 173 19.62 -13.25 -6.14
N LYS A 174 18.31 -13.24 -6.40
CA LYS A 174 17.58 -14.47 -6.79
C LYS A 174 18.06 -15.04 -8.11
N LEU A 175 18.39 -14.19 -9.08
CA LEU A 175 18.91 -14.63 -10.37
C LEU A 175 20.26 -15.32 -10.24
N GLU A 176 21.15 -14.86 -9.37
CA GLU A 176 22.48 -15.44 -9.15
C GLU A 176 22.39 -16.91 -8.73
N VAL A 177 21.48 -17.23 -7.80
CA VAL A 177 21.30 -18.58 -7.27
C VAL A 177 20.28 -19.43 -8.04
N ALA A 178 19.52 -18.86 -8.97
CA ALA A 178 18.55 -19.60 -9.77
C ALA A 178 19.22 -20.73 -10.57
N THR A 179 18.62 -21.92 -10.53
CA THR A 179 19.12 -23.11 -11.24
C THR A 179 18.08 -23.69 -12.21
N THR A 180 16.83 -23.26 -12.10
CA THR A 180 15.72 -23.72 -12.92
C THR A 180 15.18 -22.63 -13.83
N VAL A 181 14.47 -23.03 -14.89
CA VAL A 181 13.86 -22.07 -15.82
C VAL A 181 12.66 -21.39 -15.17
N GLU A 182 11.93 -22.10 -14.32
CA GLU A 182 10.77 -21.62 -13.58
C GLU A 182 11.15 -20.47 -12.64
N GLU A 183 12.26 -20.59 -11.91
CA GLU A 183 12.80 -19.49 -11.09
C GLU A 183 13.14 -18.27 -11.94
N CYS A 184 13.84 -18.46 -13.07
CA CYS A 184 14.17 -17.37 -13.99
C CYS A 184 12.92 -16.72 -14.62
N LEU A 185 11.92 -17.49 -15.01
CA LEU A 185 10.64 -16.96 -15.51
C LEU A 185 9.91 -16.15 -14.44
N GLY A 186 9.94 -16.61 -13.18
CA GLY A 186 9.44 -15.84 -12.04
C GLY A 186 10.10 -14.48 -11.92
N ILE A 187 11.43 -14.42 -12.07
CA ILE A 187 12.18 -13.16 -12.06
C ILE A 187 11.79 -12.27 -13.25
N MET A 188 11.70 -12.85 -14.44
CA MET A 188 11.36 -12.13 -15.68
C MET A 188 9.97 -11.48 -15.62
N ASN A 189 9.01 -12.15 -15.01
CA ASN A 189 7.65 -11.61 -14.82
C ASN A 189 7.59 -10.49 -13.78
N ASN A 190 8.55 -10.44 -12.86
CA ASN A 190 8.58 -9.47 -11.77
C ASN A 190 9.49 -8.27 -12.02
N THR A 191 10.41 -8.35 -12.98
CA THR A 191 11.33 -7.26 -13.30
C THR A 191 10.74 -6.23 -14.26
N GLY A 192 10.93 -4.96 -13.90
CA GLY A 192 10.73 -3.81 -14.80
C GLY A 192 12.00 -3.41 -15.56
N SER A 193 13.19 -3.78 -15.06
CA SER A 193 14.47 -3.45 -15.70
C SER A 193 14.69 -4.26 -16.99
N PRO A 194 14.96 -3.59 -18.13
CA PRO A 194 15.40 -4.22 -19.37
C PRO A 194 16.71 -5.00 -19.21
N GLU A 195 17.65 -4.48 -18.44
CA GLU A 195 18.98 -5.08 -18.23
C GLU A 195 18.86 -6.39 -17.44
N LEU A 196 18.09 -6.40 -16.36
CA LEU A 196 17.85 -7.61 -15.58
C LEU A 196 17.05 -8.64 -16.38
N ARG A 197 16.10 -8.17 -17.21
CA ARG A 197 15.35 -9.04 -18.13
C ARG A 197 16.29 -9.72 -19.13
N GLN A 198 17.23 -8.98 -19.72
CA GLN A 198 18.23 -9.53 -20.63
C GLN A 198 19.15 -10.55 -19.94
N LYS A 199 19.70 -10.23 -18.76
CA LYS A 199 20.52 -11.16 -17.97
C LYS A 199 19.75 -12.45 -17.62
N THR A 200 18.48 -12.31 -17.25
CA THR A 200 17.60 -13.44 -16.94
C THR A 200 17.38 -14.31 -18.18
N GLN A 201 17.16 -13.70 -19.35
CA GLN A 201 17.02 -14.41 -20.62
C GLN A 201 18.28 -15.20 -20.96
N MET A 202 19.47 -14.60 -20.84
CA MET A 202 20.74 -15.29 -21.06
C MET A 202 20.91 -16.51 -20.14
N LYS A 203 20.49 -16.40 -18.88
CA LYS A 203 20.56 -17.54 -17.94
C LYS A 203 19.58 -18.66 -18.31
N ILE A 204 18.38 -18.33 -18.76
CA ILE A 204 17.43 -19.30 -19.32
C ILE A 204 18.05 -20.00 -20.52
N ASP A 205 18.68 -19.26 -21.43
CA ASP A 205 19.31 -19.81 -22.63
C ASP A 205 20.42 -20.82 -22.27
N THR A 206 21.25 -20.51 -21.28
CA THR A 206 22.26 -21.43 -20.74
C THR A 206 21.65 -22.72 -20.18
N ILE A 207 20.53 -22.63 -19.44
CA ILE A 207 19.87 -23.79 -18.84
C ILE A 207 19.14 -24.64 -19.91
N MET A 208 18.53 -23.99 -20.90
CA MET A 208 17.67 -24.63 -21.89
C MET A 208 18.41 -25.24 -23.06
N THR A 209 19.55 -24.68 -23.47
CA THR A 209 20.35 -25.19 -24.59
C THR A 209 20.64 -26.69 -24.49
N PRO A 210 21.26 -27.21 -23.41
CA PRO A 210 21.52 -28.64 -23.29
C PRO A 210 20.24 -29.48 -23.21
N LYS A 211 19.15 -28.92 -22.64
CA LYS A 211 17.85 -29.60 -22.58
C LYS A 211 17.27 -29.81 -23.97
N ILE A 212 17.28 -28.77 -24.82
CA ILE A 212 16.86 -28.86 -26.22
C ILE A 212 17.70 -29.90 -26.96
N ASP A 213 19.02 -29.86 -26.80
CA ASP A 213 19.92 -30.78 -27.50
C ASP A 213 19.69 -32.25 -27.11
N SER A 214 19.28 -32.49 -25.86
CA SER A 214 18.97 -33.83 -25.34
C SER A 214 17.58 -34.36 -25.73
N VAL A 215 16.70 -33.52 -26.29
CA VAL A 215 15.35 -33.96 -26.70
C VAL A 215 15.44 -35.06 -27.76
N THR A 216 14.62 -36.10 -27.64
CA THR A 216 14.62 -37.25 -28.55
C THR A 216 13.37 -37.35 -29.42
N THR A 217 12.32 -36.58 -29.13
CA THR A 217 11.07 -36.59 -29.89
C THR A 217 10.58 -35.18 -30.25
N VAL A 218 9.86 -35.06 -31.37
CA VAL A 218 9.24 -33.78 -31.78
C VAL A 218 8.21 -33.30 -30.74
N ARG A 219 7.53 -34.21 -30.05
CA ARG A 219 6.56 -33.86 -29.00
C ARG A 219 7.22 -33.18 -27.81
N GLU A 220 8.40 -33.64 -27.40
CA GLU A 220 9.17 -33.01 -26.33
C GLU A 220 9.60 -31.58 -26.72
N CYS A 221 10.02 -31.35 -27.97
CA CYS A 221 10.29 -30.01 -28.50
C CYS A 221 9.07 -29.08 -28.36
N LEU A 222 7.86 -29.59 -28.62
CA LEU A 222 6.62 -28.82 -28.45
C LEU A 222 6.36 -28.49 -26.97
N ASN A 223 6.58 -29.44 -26.07
CA ASN A 223 6.36 -29.24 -24.63
C ASN A 223 7.29 -28.17 -24.03
N ILE A 224 8.49 -28.01 -24.56
CA ILE A 224 9.47 -27.04 -24.05
C ILE A 224 9.41 -25.67 -24.76
N LEU A 225 8.59 -25.51 -25.79
CA LEU A 225 8.50 -24.26 -26.56
C LEU A 225 8.12 -23.06 -25.67
N GLY A 226 7.20 -23.25 -24.72
CA GLY A 226 6.79 -22.19 -23.77
C GLY A 226 7.92 -21.68 -22.87
N LYS A 227 9.01 -22.45 -22.75
CA LYS A 227 10.22 -22.10 -21.99
C LYS A 227 11.30 -21.44 -22.86
N CYS A 228 11.10 -21.38 -24.18
CA CYS A 228 12.01 -20.76 -25.13
C CYS A 228 11.73 -19.25 -25.22
N CYS A 229 12.33 -18.50 -24.29
CA CYS A 229 12.12 -17.06 -24.15
C CYS A 229 12.87 -16.23 -25.20
N SER A 230 13.98 -16.72 -25.74
CA SER A 230 14.72 -16.06 -26.81
C SER A 230 14.39 -16.61 -28.19
N GLU A 231 14.53 -15.77 -29.21
CA GLU A 231 14.40 -16.20 -30.61
C GLU A 231 15.45 -17.27 -30.97
N GLN A 232 16.64 -17.18 -30.39
CA GLN A 232 17.71 -18.16 -30.56
C GLN A 232 17.31 -19.55 -30.04
N LEU A 233 16.74 -19.65 -28.84
CA LEU A 233 16.23 -20.92 -28.32
C LEU A 233 15.08 -21.47 -29.18
N ARG A 234 14.14 -20.61 -29.61
CA ARG A 234 13.03 -21.04 -30.47
C ARG A 234 13.53 -21.61 -31.78
N LYS A 235 14.50 -20.93 -32.42
CA LYS A 235 15.15 -21.42 -33.64
C LYS A 235 15.85 -22.74 -33.41
N ARG A 236 16.66 -22.87 -32.34
CA ARG A 236 17.36 -24.11 -31.99
C ARG A 236 16.38 -25.28 -31.73
N ASN A 237 15.30 -25.01 -31.01
CA ASN A 237 14.26 -26.00 -30.74
C ASN A 237 13.54 -26.43 -32.03
N PHE A 238 13.29 -25.50 -32.95
CA PHE A 238 12.75 -25.80 -34.27
C PHE A 238 13.71 -26.68 -35.09
N GLU A 239 14.99 -26.32 -35.17
CA GLU A 239 16.02 -27.10 -35.87
C GLU A 239 16.15 -28.52 -35.29
N ARG A 240 16.07 -28.66 -33.96
CA ARG A 240 16.05 -29.96 -33.30
C ARG A 240 14.82 -30.77 -33.67
N ALA A 241 13.63 -30.17 -33.61
CA ALA A 241 12.38 -30.83 -33.98
C ALA A 241 12.37 -31.26 -35.45
N PHE A 242 12.89 -30.41 -36.33
CA PHE A 242 13.06 -30.69 -37.76
C PHE A 242 13.95 -31.91 -37.97
N ALA A 243 15.10 -31.98 -37.30
CA ALA A 243 16.03 -33.11 -37.42
C ALA A 243 15.46 -34.44 -36.89
N LEU A 244 14.48 -34.40 -35.97
CA LEU A 244 13.83 -35.57 -35.38
C LEU A 244 12.60 -36.05 -36.18
N ALA A 245 12.06 -35.22 -37.08
CA ALA A 245 10.82 -35.51 -37.78
C ALA A 245 11.04 -36.52 -38.92
N THR A 246 10.33 -37.65 -38.87
CA THR A 246 10.43 -38.69 -39.92
C THR A 246 9.07 -39.05 -40.52
N THR A 247 7.99 -38.81 -39.79
CA THR A 247 6.62 -39.13 -40.24
C THR A 247 5.80 -37.88 -40.51
N VAL A 248 4.71 -38.01 -41.29
CA VAL A 248 3.72 -36.92 -41.48
C VAL A 248 3.21 -36.36 -40.14
N LYS A 249 3.01 -37.23 -39.15
CA LYS A 249 2.57 -36.84 -37.81
C LYS A 249 3.61 -35.99 -37.10
N ASP A 250 4.90 -36.30 -37.26
CA ASP A 250 5.98 -35.50 -36.70
C ASP A 250 6.05 -34.14 -37.37
N TRP A 251 5.99 -34.08 -38.69
CA TRP A 251 5.98 -32.81 -39.43
C TRP A 251 4.77 -31.93 -39.09
N ALA A 252 3.61 -32.53 -38.83
CA ALA A 252 2.44 -31.79 -38.33
C ALA A 252 2.69 -31.19 -36.93
N LEU A 253 3.53 -31.81 -36.09
CA LEU A 253 3.96 -31.23 -34.82
C LEU A 253 5.04 -30.17 -35.00
N VAL A 254 6.02 -30.37 -35.90
CA VAL A 254 7.03 -29.34 -36.25
C VAL A 254 6.35 -28.07 -36.76
N PHE A 255 5.34 -28.20 -37.62
CA PHE A 255 4.55 -27.06 -38.10
C PHE A 255 3.98 -26.20 -36.95
N ARG A 256 3.52 -26.83 -35.86
CA ARG A 256 3.00 -26.11 -34.67
C ARG A 256 4.06 -25.33 -33.90
N LEU A 257 5.35 -25.57 -34.15
CA LEU A 257 6.45 -24.78 -33.58
C LEU A 257 6.72 -23.50 -34.38
N THR A 258 6.17 -23.39 -35.59
CA THR A 258 6.41 -22.26 -36.49
C THR A 258 5.44 -21.12 -36.22
N LYS A 259 5.77 -19.92 -36.71
CA LYS A 259 4.79 -18.84 -36.79
C LYS A 259 3.97 -19.06 -38.05
N ASN A 260 2.66 -18.79 -38.00
CA ASN A 260 1.82 -18.83 -39.19
C ASN A 260 2.43 -17.96 -40.31
N HIS A 261 2.42 -18.46 -41.54
CA HIS A 261 2.96 -17.80 -42.73
C HIS A 261 4.47 -17.51 -42.68
N SER A 262 5.24 -18.28 -41.91
CA SER A 262 6.71 -18.22 -41.96
C SER A 262 7.27 -19.16 -43.03
N PRO A 263 8.48 -18.89 -43.56
CA PRO A 263 9.16 -19.80 -44.50
C PRO A 263 9.31 -21.23 -43.94
N GLU A 264 9.49 -21.36 -42.63
CA GLU A 264 9.53 -22.65 -41.93
C GLU A 264 8.20 -23.39 -42.00
N ALA A 265 7.08 -22.67 -41.91
CA ALA A 265 5.74 -23.22 -42.03
C ALA A 265 5.50 -23.78 -43.45
N ASP A 266 5.87 -23.01 -44.49
CA ASP A 266 5.77 -23.43 -45.89
C ASP A 266 6.65 -24.64 -46.20
N MET A 267 7.83 -24.71 -45.58
CA MET A 267 8.73 -25.86 -45.70
C MET A 267 8.07 -27.11 -45.11
N CYS A 268 7.50 -27.03 -43.90
CA CYS A 268 6.80 -28.16 -43.29
C CYS A 268 5.64 -28.66 -44.17
N ILE A 269 4.83 -27.75 -44.74
CA ILE A 269 3.72 -28.11 -45.62
C ILE A 269 4.22 -28.86 -46.86
N ARG A 270 5.29 -28.37 -47.50
CA ARG A 270 5.88 -29.02 -48.67
C ARG A 270 6.41 -30.41 -48.34
N THR A 271 7.16 -30.56 -47.24
CA THR A 271 7.69 -31.85 -46.82
C THR A 271 6.58 -32.86 -46.51
N ILE A 272 5.49 -32.44 -45.87
CA ILE A 272 4.31 -33.29 -45.64
C ILE A 272 3.72 -33.77 -46.96
N ALA A 273 3.54 -32.87 -47.93
CA ALA A 273 2.98 -33.22 -49.23
C ALA A 273 3.86 -34.22 -49.99
N GLU A 274 5.18 -34.04 -49.96
CA GLU A 274 6.13 -34.96 -50.60
C GLU A 274 6.13 -36.36 -49.97
N ILE A 275 6.01 -36.47 -48.64
CA ILE A 275 5.91 -37.77 -47.96
C ILE A 275 4.64 -38.49 -48.38
N LEU A 276 3.49 -37.79 -48.34
CA LEU A 276 2.20 -38.36 -48.72
C LEU A 276 2.16 -38.81 -50.20
N GLN A 277 2.85 -38.10 -51.09
CA GLN A 277 2.96 -38.48 -52.50
C GLN A 277 3.80 -39.74 -52.72
N LYS A 278 4.79 -40.02 -51.86
CA LYS A 278 5.64 -41.22 -51.94
C LYS A 278 5.00 -42.46 -51.32
N GLU A 279 3.98 -42.28 -50.48
CA GLU A 279 3.23 -43.36 -49.83
C GLU A 279 2.01 -43.84 -50.66
N GLN A 280 1.72 -43.17 -51.78
CA GLN A 280 0.71 -43.57 -52.79
C GLN A 280 1.32 -44.44 -53.88
#